data_AF-A0A7X9GAK0-F1
#
_entry.id   AF-A0A7X9GAK0-F1
#
_cell.length_a   1.000
_cell.length_b   1.000
_cell.length_c   1.000
_cell.angle_alpha   90.00
_cell.angle_beta   90.00
_cell.angle_gamma   90.00
#
_symmetry.space_group_name_H-M   'P 1'
#
loop_
_entity.id
_entity.type
_entity.pdbx_description
1 polymer ?
#
loop_
_entity_poly.entity_id
_entity_poly.type
_entity_poly.pdbx_seq_one_letter_code
_entity_poly.pdbx_strand_id
1 'polypeptide(L)'
;MLKDITIGQYFPGTSFIHKLDPRIKIIVVALFIASLFFVTNFIPYIFIVLFIGLVIYVAKLPLKFIIKGLRPLVFIILITFAIN
;
A
#
# COMPACT_ATOMS: atom_id res chain seq x y z
N MET A 1 5.15 -17.14 19.69
CA MET A 1 6.48 -17.15 19.04
C MET A 1 6.36 -17.03 17.52
N LEU A 2 5.55 -16.08 17.01
CA LEU A 2 5.52 -15.65 15.60
C LEU A 2 5.45 -14.11 15.55
N LYS A 3 6.37 -13.45 16.28
CA LYS A 3 6.34 -11.97 16.46
C LYS A 3 6.84 -11.18 15.25
N ASP A 4 7.32 -11.87 14.20
CA ASP A 4 8.03 -11.22 13.08
C ASP A 4 7.30 -11.28 11.74
N ILE A 5 6.16 -11.96 11.66
CA ILE A 5 5.34 -11.99 10.44
C ILE A 5 4.29 -10.88 10.54
N THR A 6 4.56 -9.74 9.91
CA THR A 6 3.59 -8.63 9.75
C THR A 6 2.47 -8.97 8.77
N ILE A 7 2.59 -10.08 8.03
CA ILE A 7 1.61 -10.53 7.04
C ILE A 7 0.42 -11.16 7.77
N GLY A 8 -0.79 -10.68 7.48
CA GLY A 8 -2.03 -11.18 8.06
C GLY A 8 -2.44 -10.52 9.39
N GLN A 9 -1.71 -9.51 9.85
CA GLN A 9 -2.06 -8.79 11.07
C GLN A 9 -2.96 -7.59 10.77
N TYR A 10 -4.11 -7.51 11.45
CA TYR A 10 -4.95 -6.31 11.43
C TYR A 10 -4.29 -5.21 12.28
N PHE A 11 -4.13 -4.02 11.70
CA PHE A 11 -3.68 -2.84 12.44
C PHE A 11 -4.92 -2.15 13.04
N PRO A 12 -5.13 -2.20 14.36
CA PRO A 12 -6.28 -1.55 14.98
C PRO A 12 -6.13 -0.03 14.90
N GLY A 13 -7.20 0.64 14.48
CA GLY A 13 -7.25 2.10 14.39
C GLY A 13 -8.68 2.60 14.39
N THR A 14 -8.85 3.89 14.66
CA THR A 14 -10.16 4.55 14.81
C THR A 14 -10.43 5.60 13.72
N SER A 15 -9.56 5.71 12.72
CA SER A 15 -9.70 6.70 11.65
C SER A 15 -10.91 6.43 10.75
N PHE A 16 -11.26 7.42 9.92
CA PHE A 16 -12.30 7.26 8.90
C PHE A 16 -12.05 6.03 8.01
N ILE A 17 -10.81 5.85 7.55
CA ILE A 17 -10.41 4.69 6.74
C ILE A 17 -10.60 3.38 7.49
N HIS A 18 -10.37 3.33 8.80
CA HIS A 18 -10.61 2.10 9.58
C HIS A 18 -12.11 1.77 9.69
N LYS A 19 -12.96 2.79 9.81
CA LYS A 19 -14.42 2.66 9.96
C LYS A 19 -15.18 2.39 8.66
N LEU A 20 -14.57 2.58 7.50
CA LEU A 20 -15.19 2.24 6.21
C LEU A 20 -15.57 0.75 6.15
N ASP A 21 -16.65 0.45 5.42
CA ASP A 21 -17.07 -0.92 5.13
C ASP A 21 -15.91 -1.71 4.47
N PRO A 22 -15.55 -2.90 5.00
CA PRO A 22 -14.50 -3.74 4.43
C PRO A 22 -14.65 -4.01 2.92
N ARG A 23 -15.88 -4.15 2.41
CA ARG A 23 -16.16 -4.41 0.98
C ARG A 23 -15.68 -3.25 0.12
N ILE A 24 -15.93 -2.02 0.56
CA ILE A 24 -15.49 -0.81 -0.15
C ILE A 24 -13.96 -0.76 -0.19
N LYS A 25 -13.26 -1.10 0.90
CA LYS A 25 -11.79 -1.13 0.90
C LYS A 25 -11.25 -2.12 -0.14
N ILE A 26 -11.81 -3.32 -0.20
CA ILE A 26 -11.41 -4.35 -1.16
C ILE A 26 -11.64 -3.87 -2.60
N ILE A 27 -12.83 -3.33 -2.87
CA ILE A 27 -13.18 -2.82 -4.21
C ILE A 27 -12.24 -1.68 -4.62
N VAL A 28 -12.00 -0.72 -3.72
CA VAL A 28 -11.09 0.40 -3.99
C VAL A 28 -9.67 -0.07 -4.26
N VAL A 29 -9.16 -1.04 -3.50
CA VAL A 29 -7.82 -1.61 -3.73
C VAL A 29 -7.75 -2.32 -5.09
N ALA A 30 -8.77 -3.11 -5.44
CA ALA A 30 -8.82 -3.81 -6.73
C ALA A 30 -8.85 -2.82 -7.91
N LEU A 31 -9.69 -1.79 -7.83
CA LEU A 31 -9.77 -0.74 -8.85
C LEU A 31 -8.49 0.08 -8.93
N PHE A 32 -7.85 0.37 -7.79
CA PHE A 32 -6.57 1.08 -7.75
C PHE A 32 -5.44 0.27 -8.39
N ILE A 33 -5.38 -1.05 -8.15
CA ILE A 33 -4.40 -1.92 -8.83
C ILE A 33 -4.69 -1.97 -10.33
N ALA A 34 -5.95 -2.13 -10.73
CA ALA A 34 -6.34 -2.16 -12.14
C ALA A 34 -6.00 -0.85 -12.85
N SER A 35 -6.14 0.30 -12.18
CA SER A 35 -5.85 1.61 -12.78
C SER A 35 -4.36 1.80 -13.12
N LEU A 36 -3.45 1.13 -12.40
CA LEU A 36 -2.00 1.21 -12.68
C LEU A 36 -1.64 0.70 -14.08
N PHE A 37 -2.41 -0.22 -14.65
CA PHE A 37 -2.18 -0.75 -16.00
C PHE A 37 -2.51 0.25 -17.12
N PHE A 38 -3.25 1.32 -16.81
CA PHE A 38 -3.61 2.36 -17.78
C PHE A 38 -2.61 3.52 -17.79
N VAL A 39 -1.65 3.54 -16.86
CA VAL A 39 -0.65 4.60 -16.78
C VAL A 39 0.53 4.28 -17.69
N THR A 40 0.69 5.07 -18.75
CA THR A 40 1.78 4.92 -19.73
C THR A 40 2.90 5.94 -19.57
N ASN A 41 2.68 7.00 -18.79
CA ASN A 41 3.61 8.10 -18.60
C ASN A 41 4.08 8.18 -17.15
N PHE A 42 5.22 8.84 -16.92
CA PHE A 42 5.78 9.00 -15.57
C PHE A 42 5.00 9.99 -14.70
N ILE A 43 4.48 11.08 -15.29
CA ILE A 43 3.84 12.17 -14.53
C ILE A 43 2.64 11.70 -13.68
N PRO A 44 1.71 10.85 -14.19
CA PRO A 44 0.58 10.35 -13.39
C PRO A 44 0.96 9.63 -12.09
N TYR A 45 2.18 9.10 -11.95
CA TYR A 45 2.64 8.46 -10.72
C TYR A 45 2.71 9.42 -9.53
N ILE A 46 2.80 10.74 -9.76
CA ILE A 46 2.71 11.74 -8.68
C ILE A 46 1.35 11.64 -7.97
N PHE A 47 0.25 11.52 -8.73
CA PHE A 47 -1.09 11.40 -8.15
C PHE A 47 -1.27 10.09 -7.39
N ILE A 48 -0.68 9.00 -7.87
CA ILE A 48 -0.66 7.70 -7.20
C ILE A 48 0.03 7.81 -5.83
N VAL A 49 1.22 8.41 -5.79
CA VAL A 49 1.98 8.61 -4.54
C VAL A 49 1.23 9.52 -3.58
N LEU A 50 0.66 10.63 -4.07
CA LEU A 50 -0.14 11.55 -3.24
C LEU A 50 -1.37 10.87 -2.66
N PHE A 51 -2.10 10.08 -3.46
CA PHE A 51 -3.26 9.34 -2.99
C PHE A 51 -2.90 8.35 -1.88
N ILE A 52 -1.85 7.54 -2.09
CA ILE A 52 -1.34 6.62 -1.06
C ILE A 52 -0.93 7.39 0.20
N GLY A 53 -0.19 8.48 0.04
CA GLY A 53 0.24 9.33 1.16
C GLY A 53 -0.93 9.90 1.96
N LEU A 54 -1.98 10.37 1.28
CA LEU A 54 -3.19 10.87 1.90
C LEU A 54 -3.93 9.77 2.66
N VAL A 55 -4.07 8.58 2.10
CA VAL A 55 -4.70 7.43 2.78
C VAL A 55 -3.92 7.06 4.03
N ILE A 56 -2.58 6.99 3.95
CA ILE A 56 -1.71 6.69 5.10
C ILE A 56 -1.87 7.76 6.19
N TYR A 57 -1.86 9.03 5.80
CA TYR A 57 -2.00 10.16 6.72
C TYR A 57 -3.34 10.15 7.43
N VAL A 58 -4.45 10.02 6.68
CA VAL A 58 -5.81 9.95 7.25
C VAL A 58 -5.97 8.69 8.10
N ALA A 59 -5.36 7.57 7.70
CA ALA A 59 -5.35 6.34 8.48
C ALA A 59 -4.50 6.44 9.76
N LYS A 60 -3.65 7.46 9.89
CA LYS A 60 -2.68 7.63 10.99
C LYS A 60 -1.78 6.40 11.14
N LEU A 61 -1.39 5.80 10.01
CA LEU A 61 -0.54 4.62 10.01
C LEU A 61 0.94 5.01 10.18
N PRO A 62 1.69 4.34 11.07
CA PRO A 62 3.12 4.60 11.20
C PRO A 62 3.86 4.09 9.95
N LEU A 63 4.62 4.97 9.29
CA LEU A 63 5.37 4.64 8.07
C LEU A 63 6.29 3.41 8.23
N LYS A 64 6.88 3.25 9.42
CA LYS A 64 7.74 2.11 9.75
C LYS A 64 7.03 0.76 9.58
N PHE A 65 5.71 0.70 9.86
CA PHE A 65 4.91 -0.52 9.68
C PHE A 65 4.77 -0.87 8.20
N ILE A 66 4.52 0.13 7.35
CA ILE A 66 4.35 -0.04 5.90
C ILE A 66 5.67 -0.49 5.27
N ILE A 67 6.79 0.17 5.61
CA ILE A 67 8.12 -0.19 5.10
C ILE A 67 8.52 -1.60 5.54
N LYS A 68 8.17 -2.03 6.77
CA LYS A 68 8.41 -3.41 7.22
C LYS A 68 7.64 -4.42 6.37
N GLY A 69 6.44 -4.08 5.91
CA GLY A 69 5.63 -4.90 4.99
C GLY A 69 6.22 -5.03 3.59
N LEU A 70 6.99 -4.05 3.12
CA LEU A 70 7.67 -4.08 1.82
C LEU A 70 8.97 -4.91 1.82
N ARG A 71 9.56 -5.14 3.00
CA ARG A 71 10.82 -5.88 3.17
C ARG A 71 10.90 -7.20 2.37
N PRO A 72 9.90 -8.11 2.37
CA PRO A 72 9.97 -9.34 1.59
C PRO A 72 9.99 -9.11 0.08
N LEU A 73 9.47 -7.98 -0.41
CA LEU A 73 9.42 -7.66 -1.84
C LEU A 73 10.71 -6.99 -2.34
N VAL A 74 11.55 -6.47 -1.44
CA VAL A 74 12.78 -5.74 -1.81
C VAL A 74 13.68 -6.56 -2.73
N PHE A 75 13.79 -7.87 -2.49
CA PHE A 75 14.59 -8.75 -3.34
C PHE A 75 14.10 -8.78 -4.79
N ILE A 76 12.79 -8.92 -4.99
CA ILE A 76 12.17 -8.93 -6.32
C ILE A 76 12.35 -7.57 -6.99
N ILE A 77 12.11 -6.48 -6.26
CA ILE A 77 12.25 -5.12 -6.78
C ILE A 77 13.68 -4.85 -7.27
N LEU A 78 14.69 -5.25 -6.49
CA LEU A 78 16.10 -5.08 -6.85
C LEU A 78 16.47 -5.89 -8.09
N ILE A 79 15.96 -7.12 -8.22
CA ILE A 79 16.16 -7.93 -9.43
C ILE A 79 15.52 -7.25 -10.63
N THR A 80 14.27 -6.81 -10.54
CA THR A 80 13.58 -6.15 -11.65
C THR A 80 14.29 -4.87 -12.08
N PHE A 81 14.78 -4.06 -11.12
CA PHE A 81 15.55 -2.85 -11.41
C PHE A 81 16.91 -3.13 -12.04
N ALA A 82 17.55 -4.27 -11.74
CA ALA A 82 18.84 -4.63 -12.35
C ALA A 82 18.69 -5.14 -13.79
N ILE A 83 17.54 -5.74 -14.12
CA ILE A 83 17.29 -6.37 -15.43
C ILE A 83 16.70 -5.37 -16.44
N ASN A 84 15.94 -4.38 -15.97
CA ASN A 84 15.26 -3.36 -16.79
C ASN A 84 16.09 -2.08 -16.84
#